data_AF-A0A9W6U4U7-F1
#
_entry.id   AF-A0A9W6U4U7-F1
#
_cell.length_a   1.000
_cell.length_b   1.000
_cell.length_c   1.000
_cell.angle_alpha   90.00
_cell.angle_beta   90.00
_cell.angle_gamma   90.00
#
_symmetry.space_group_name_H-M   'P 1'
#
loop_
_entity.id
_entity.type
_entity.pdbx_description
1 polymer ?
#
loop_
_entity_poly.entity_id
_entity_poly.type
_entity_poly.pdbx_seq_one_letter_code
_entity_poly.pdbx_strand_id
1 'polypeptide(L)'
;MDWSNTLVASVLTGLQNLNKPFKYAVTCLIMQKTGAGMTTAAACFWDPTMDGYCTVLWENSTIYCIVTVYGAAISPSAIKLDH
;
A
#
# COMPACT_ATOMS: atom_id res chain seq x y z
N MET A 1 18.91 -3.55 -4.30
CA MET A 1 17.53 -3.00 -4.24
C MET A 1 17.06 -2.99 -2.79
N ASP A 2 17.93 -2.62 -1.86
CA ASP A 2 17.71 -2.95 -0.44
C ASP A 2 16.79 -1.95 0.25
N TRP A 3 16.82 -0.68 -0.17
CA TRP A 3 16.00 0.37 0.45
C TRP A 3 14.50 0.13 0.27
N SER A 4 14.07 -0.27 -0.93
CA SER A 4 12.65 -0.59 -1.17
C SER A 4 12.21 -1.79 -0.35
N ASN A 5 13.04 -2.84 -0.28
CA ASN A 5 12.73 -4.06 0.48
C ASN A 5 12.69 -3.80 1.99
N THR A 6 13.66 -3.06 2.53
CA THR A 6 13.67 -2.67 3.94
C THR A 6 12.45 -1.82 4.29
N LEU A 7 12.12 -0.82 3.45
CA LEU A 7 10.96 0.04 3.69
C LEU A 7 9.65 -0.76 3.68
N VAL A 8 9.45 -1.62 2.66
CA VAL A 8 8.28 -2.48 2.55
C VAL A 8 8.17 -3.41 3.76
N ALA A 9 9.28 -4.03 4.19
CA ALA A 9 9.30 -4.92 5.36
C ALA A 9 8.96 -4.18 6.65
N SER A 10 9.50 -2.97 6.87
CA SER A 10 9.17 -2.15 8.05
C SER A 10 7.70 -1.77 8.08
N VAL A 11 7.13 -1.33 6.94
CA VAL A 11 5.70 -0.98 6.84
C VAL A 11 4.82 -2.20 7.10
N LEU A 12 5.12 -3.34 6.46
CA LEU A 12 4.38 -4.58 6.67
C LEU A 12 4.43 -5.05 8.14
N THR A 13 5.59 -4.95 8.77
CA THR A 13 5.74 -5.29 10.20
C THR A 13 4.86 -4.41 11.07
N GLY A 14 4.83 -3.09 10.79
CA GLY A 14 3.94 -2.16 11.48
C GLY A 14 2.46 -2.49 11.31
N LEU A 15 2.04 -2.84 10.09
CA LEU A 15 0.65 -3.23 9.78
C LEU A 15 0.25 -4.54 10.45
N GLN A 16 1.16 -5.52 10.49
CA GLN A 16 0.94 -6.80 11.19
C GLN A 16 0.75 -6.59 12.69
N ASN A 17 1.51 -5.67 13.29
CA ASN A 17 1.40 -5.35 14.73
C ASN A 17 0.06 -4.71 15.11
N LEU A 18 -0.71 -4.17 14.15
CA LEU A 18 -2.07 -3.69 14.41
C LEU A 18 -3.05 -4.82 14.71
N ASN A 19 -2.68 -6.07 14.38
CA ASN A 19 -3.45 -7.28 14.63
C ASN A 19 -4.93 -7.18 14.16
N LYS A 20 -5.15 -6.52 13.02
CA LYS A 20 -6.46 -6.37 12.39
C LYS A 20 -6.65 -7.45 11.31
N PRO A 21 -7.88 -7.91 11.07
CA PRO A 21 -8.18 -8.96 10.10
C PRO A 21 -8.18 -8.40 8.67
N PHE A 22 -6.99 -8.06 8.17
CA PHE A 22 -6.80 -7.57 6.81
C PHE A 22 -5.65 -8.31 6.13
N LYS A 23 -5.79 -8.48 4.81
CA LYS A 23 -4.66 -8.75 3.91
C LYS A 23 -4.06 -7.42 3.50
N TYR A 24 -2.76 -7.27 3.73
CA TYR A 24 -2.02 -6.07 3.38
C TYR A 24 -1.13 -6.31 2.15
N ALA A 25 -1.10 -5.32 1.25
CA ALA A 25 -0.12 -5.23 0.18
C ALA A 25 0.54 -3.85 0.23
N VAL A 26 1.84 -3.78 -0.03
CA VAL A 26 2.60 -2.52 0.01
C VAL A 26 3.40 -2.41 -1.27
N THR A 27 3.30 -1.25 -1.93
CA THR A 27 4.11 -0.88 -3.09
C THR A 27 5.01 0.28 -2.71
N CYS A 28 6.29 0.18 -3.05
CA CYS A 28 7.27 1.24 -2.87
C CYS A 28 7.88 1.60 -4.23
N LEU A 29 7.80 2.87 -4.60
CA LEU A 29 8.39 3.45 -5.80
C LEU A 29 9.45 4.47 -5.38
N ILE A 30 10.70 4.25 -5.77
CA ILE A 30 11.80 5.19 -5.55
C ILE A 30 12.29 5.65 -6.92
N MET A 31 12.22 6.95 -7.17
CA MET A 31 12.60 7.56 -8.46
C MET A 31 13.59 8.70 -8.26
N GLN A 32 14.62 8.78 -9.10
CA GLN A 32 15.56 9.89 -9.08
C GLN A 32 14.96 11.16 -9.73
N LYS A 33 15.21 12.31 -9.11
CA LYS A 33 14.86 13.64 -9.62
C LYS A 33 15.82 14.04 -10.73
N THR A 34 15.48 13.69 -11.96
CA THR A 34 16.26 14.04 -13.17
C THR A 34 15.58 15.10 -14.04
N GLY A 35 14.60 15.82 -13.49
CA GLY A 35 13.82 16.83 -14.21
C GLY A 35 12.62 16.28 -14.99
N ALA A 36 12.37 14.97 -14.95
CA ALA A 36 11.16 14.36 -15.49
C ALA A 36 9.97 14.52 -14.52
N GLY A 37 8.78 14.78 -15.07
CA GLY A 37 7.52 14.74 -14.32
C GLY A 37 7.10 13.31 -13.98
N MET A 38 6.34 13.13 -12.91
CA MET A 38 5.86 11.83 -12.44
C MET A 38 4.40 11.92 -12.04
N THR A 39 3.58 10.98 -12.51
CA THR A 39 2.19 10.80 -12.10
C THR A 39 2.02 9.36 -11.63
N THR A 40 1.50 9.18 -10.43
CA THR A 40 1.20 7.85 -9.86
C THR A 40 -0.28 7.80 -9.49
N ALA A 41 -0.96 6.73 -9.89
CA ALA A 41 -2.36 6.47 -9.57
C ALA A 41 -2.52 5.02 -9.10
N ALA A 42 -3.51 4.78 -8.24
CA ALA A 42 -3.91 3.45 -7.80
C ALA A 42 -5.36 3.21 -8.24
N ALA A 43 -5.61 2.06 -8.84
CA ALA A 43 -6.95 1.60 -9.22
C ALA A 43 -7.21 0.25 -8.56
N CYS A 44 -8.37 0.11 -7.93
CA CYS A 44 -8.72 -1.08 -7.15
C CYS A 44 -10.18 -1.46 -7.40
N PHE A 45 -10.46 -2.76 -7.33
CA PHE A 45 -11.82 -3.31 -7.35
C PHE A 45 -12.02 -4.14 -6.08
N TRP A 46 -12.80 -3.62 -5.14
CA TRP A 46 -12.89 -4.13 -3.77
C TRP A 46 -14.14 -3.58 -3.05
N ASP A 47 -14.35 -3.94 -1.78
CA ASP A 47 -15.47 -3.43 -0.97
C ASP A 47 -15.20 -1.96 -0.57
N PRO A 48 -16.05 -0.99 -0.95
CA PRO A 48 -15.81 0.43 -0.68
C PRO A 48 -15.97 0.83 0.79
N THR A 49 -16.53 -0.04 1.62
CA THR A 49 -16.78 0.21 3.05
C THR A 49 -15.72 -0.43 3.94
N MET A 50 -15.21 -1.59 3.54
CA MET A 50 -14.27 -2.37 4.34
C MET A 50 -12.83 -2.27 3.86
N ASP A 51 -12.61 -2.12 2.56
CA ASP A 51 -11.28 -2.11 1.95
C ASP A 51 -10.80 -0.68 1.68
N GLY A 52 -9.48 -0.50 1.60
CA GLY A 52 -8.92 0.82 1.34
C GLY A 52 -7.43 0.85 1.06
N TYR A 53 -6.94 2.01 0.66
CA TYR A 53 -5.51 2.29 0.55
C TYR A 53 -5.14 3.64 1.14
N CYS A 54 -3.84 3.78 1.41
CA CYS A 54 -3.20 5.04 1.75
C CYS A 54 -1.94 5.18 0.91
N THR A 55 -1.74 6.37 0.34
CA THR A 55 -0.51 6.72 -0.40
C THR A 55 0.20 7.85 0.33
N VAL A 56 1.51 7.68 0.53
CA VAL A 56 2.41 8.67 1.12
C VAL A 56 3.49 9.00 0.11
N LEU A 57 3.61 10.29 -0.23
CA LEU A 57 4.70 10.85 -1.01
C LEU A 57 5.72 11.49 -0.07
N TRP A 58 6.96 11.08 -0.19
CA TRP A 58 8.11 11.72 0.44
C TRP A 58 9.12 12.11 -0.63
N GLU A 59 9.87 13.18 -0.39
CA GLU A 59 10.90 13.65 -1.30
C GLU A 59 12.09 14.26 -0.56
N ASN A 60 13.24 14.25 -1.22
CA ASN A 60 14.40 15.04 -0.84
C ASN A 60 14.96 15.79 -2.07
N SER A 61 16.17 16.33 -1.99
CA SER A 61 16.77 17.06 -3.13
C SER A 61 17.04 16.20 -4.37
N THR A 62 17.13 14.88 -4.25
CA THR A 62 17.59 13.99 -5.33
C THR A 62 16.62 12.88 -5.71
N ILE A 63 15.65 12.52 -4.86
CA ILE A 63 14.72 11.42 -5.08
C ILE A 63 13.29 11.75 -4.63
N TYR A 64 12.33 11.11 -5.28
CA TYR A 64 10.97 10.89 -4.81
C TYR A 64 10.83 9.46 -4.28
N CYS A 65 10.10 9.29 -3.18
CA CYS A 65 9.70 8.01 -2.63
C CYS A 65 8.19 8.02 -2.45
N ILE A 66 7.48 7.12 -3.13
CA ILE A 66 6.04 6.95 -3.02
C ILE A 66 5.77 5.57 -2.44
N VAL A 67 5.04 5.52 -1.34
CA VAL A 67 4.60 4.27 -0.72
C VAL A 67 3.08 4.22 -0.76
N THR A 68 2.53 3.15 -1.33
CA THR A 68 1.10 2.89 -1.30
C THR A 68 0.84 1.60 -0.54
N VAL A 69 -0.02 1.67 0.46
CA VAL A 69 -0.46 0.53 1.28
C VAL A 69 -1.91 0.24 0.93
N TYR A 70 -2.22 -1.01 0.63
CA TYR A 70 -3.56 -1.53 0.41
C TYR A 70 -3.92 -2.46 1.57
N GLY A 71 -5.13 -2.31 2.11
CA GLY A 71 -5.71 -3.20 3.10
C GLY A 71 -7.05 -3.72 2.60
N ALA A 72 -7.15 -5.03 2.42
CA ALA A 72 -8.40 -5.71 2.07
C ALA A 72 -8.86 -6.54 3.27
N ALA A 73 -10.07 -6.29 3.76
CA ALA A 73 -10.67 -6.99 4.87
C ALA A 73 -10.81 -8.47 4.53
N ILE A 74 -10.38 -9.32 5.46
CA ILE A 74 -10.69 -10.74 5.40
C ILE A 74 -11.93 -10.98 6.25
N SER A 75 -13.10 -10.91 5.63
CA SER A 75 -14.33 -11.39 6.29
C SER A 75 -14.17 -12.90 6.58
N PRO A 76 -14.57 -13.39 7.77
CA PRO A 76 -14.55 -14.82 8.06
C PRO A 76 -15.65 -15.50 7.25
N SER A 77 -15.29 -15.93 6.03
CA SER A 77 -16.13 -16.65 5.08
C SER A 77 -17.35 -15.84 4.61
N ALA A 78 -17.58 -15.83 3.29
CA ALA A 78 -18.88 -15.44 2.75
C ALA A 78 -19.97 -16.27 3.46
N ILE A 79 -20.70 -15.64 4.38
CA ILE A 79 -22.02 -16.15 4.78
C ILE A 79 -22.83 -16.13 3.48
N LYS A 80 -23.24 -17.32 3.07
CA LYS A 80 -24.06 -17.60 1.88
C LYS A 80 -25.05 -16.47 1.66
N LEU A 81 -24.99 -15.83 0.49
CA LEU A 81 -26.13 -15.13 -0.04
C LEU A 81 -27.06 -16.21 -0.60
N ASP A 82 -28.05 -16.56 0.20
CA ASP A 82 -29.20 -17.36 -0.19
C ASP A 82 -29.99 -16.63 -1.28
N HIS A 83 -29.94 -17.21 -2.48
CA HIS A 83 -31.01 -17.10 -3.48
C HIS A 83 -31.75 -18.44 -3.51
#